data_AF-A0A0K0E139-F1
#
_entry.id   AF-A0A0K0E139-F1
#
_cell.length_a   1.000
_cell.length_b   1.000
_cell.length_c   1.000
_cell.angle_alpha   90.00
_cell.angle_beta   90.00
_cell.angle_gamma   90.00
#
_symmetry.space_group_name_H-M   'P 1'
#
loop_
_entity.id
_entity.type
_entity.pdbx_description
1 polymer ?
#
loop_
_entity_poly.entity_id
_entity_poly.type
_entity_poly.pdbx_seq_one_letter_code
_entity_poly.pdbx_strand_id
1 'polypeptide(L)'
;MLEKYLEDILWCFETDAFIYGKFIKIISKVIGVPPKKIGKVFILLSLLLLINPDTSRCASNIILLIPIITITLFSSFNKIKFDNNDIFVYWSLYSILSILDPLLQVITPLYYILKVFAISFIYLGPFKFGNRLKDDVMRTINIIGTRIEKLFNKYNTSNIVKRQSKKTFTNQNFSKSKSNSTILKIPKNKESTGNSKSNPSTLLRDNNNNLPSNEISENILYASPGDVAFSIDKYLTISKSFTREVSEYVYIQNFNSLNPIAINIKTNAPNYVNANPGKGIIEAGKKQAINVLLKPLPEGVKINSIIIVIEYNIIPIETKTFSSNLIDGRYRKIFKLRQF
;
A
#
# COMPACT_ATOMS: atom_id res chain seq x y z
N MET A 1 1.55 41.50 0.10
CA MET A 1 1.06 40.15 -0.26
C MET A 1 1.56 39.72 -1.65
N LEU A 2 1.25 40.50 -2.69
CA LEU A 2 1.65 40.25 -4.07
C LEU A 2 3.19 40.33 -4.26
N GLU A 3 3.86 41.20 -3.50
CA GLU A 3 5.33 41.27 -3.45
C GLU A 3 5.97 39.97 -2.98
N LYS A 4 5.51 39.39 -1.86
CA LYS A 4 6.01 38.10 -1.35
C LYS A 4 5.79 36.97 -2.35
N TYR A 5 4.65 36.98 -3.04
CA TYR A 5 4.37 36.02 -4.11
C TYR A 5 5.35 36.19 -5.29
N LEU A 6 5.61 37.43 -5.72
CA LEU A 6 6.60 37.73 -6.76
C LEU A 6 8.02 37.34 -6.33
N GLU A 7 8.38 37.57 -5.08
CA GLU A 7 9.67 37.14 -4.52
C GLU A 7 9.82 35.62 -4.54
N ASP A 8 8.79 34.88 -4.14
CA ASP A 8 8.80 33.41 -4.18
C ASP A 8 8.95 32.90 -5.63
N ILE A 9 8.26 33.52 -6.61
CA ILE A 9 8.45 33.17 -8.03
C ILE A 9 9.88 33.49 -8.45
N LEU A 10 10.38 34.70 -8.20
CA LEU A 10 11.72 35.11 -8.63
C LEU A 10 12.81 34.25 -7.98
N TRP A 11 12.61 33.81 -6.73
CA TRP A 11 13.51 32.89 -6.05
C TRP A 11 13.64 31.55 -6.80
N CYS A 12 12.55 31.05 -7.41
CA CYS A 12 12.60 29.85 -8.24
C CYS A 12 13.55 30.02 -9.45
N PHE A 13 13.69 31.23 -10.00
CA PHE A 13 14.62 31.52 -11.11
C PHE A 13 16.08 31.70 -10.62
N GLU A 14 16.30 32.06 -9.36
CA GLU A 14 17.62 32.29 -8.78
C GLU A 14 18.24 31.06 -8.12
N THR A 15 17.42 30.12 -7.67
CA THR A 15 17.87 28.99 -6.84
C THR A 15 18.53 27.88 -7.66
N ASP A 16 19.59 27.27 -7.12
CA ASP A 16 20.19 26.04 -7.66
C ASP A 16 19.47 24.77 -7.20
N ALA A 17 18.38 24.95 -6.44
CA ALA A 17 17.60 23.84 -5.92
C ALA A 17 16.84 23.10 -7.03
N PHE A 18 16.46 23.81 -8.10
CA PHE A 18 15.70 23.28 -9.22
C PHE A 18 16.52 23.27 -10.51
N ILE A 19 16.23 22.30 -11.38
CA ILE A 19 16.91 22.16 -12.67
C ILE A 19 16.74 23.40 -13.55
N TYR A 20 15.55 24.01 -13.59
CA TYR A 20 15.31 25.20 -14.40
C TYR A 20 16.09 26.41 -13.86
N GLY A 21 16.22 26.56 -12.53
CA GLY A 21 17.06 27.60 -11.93
C GLY A 21 18.55 27.44 -12.32
N LYS A 22 19.06 26.20 -12.37
CA LYS A 22 20.40 25.92 -12.91
C LYS A 22 20.53 26.33 -14.38
N PHE A 23 19.55 26.00 -15.22
CA PHE A 23 19.54 26.42 -16.64
C PHE A 23 19.53 27.94 -16.77
N ILE A 24 18.71 28.63 -15.98
CA ILE A 24 18.65 30.10 -15.99
C ILE A 24 19.97 30.72 -15.56
N LYS A 25 20.70 30.13 -14.59
CA LYS A 25 22.05 30.60 -14.24
C LYS A 25 23.05 30.43 -15.36
N ILE A 26 22.97 29.36 -16.14
CA ILE A 26 23.83 29.16 -17.32
C ILE A 26 23.53 30.25 -18.35
N ILE A 27 22.25 30.46 -18.68
CA ILE A 27 21.81 31.51 -19.61
C ILE A 27 22.22 32.90 -19.10
N SER A 28 22.05 33.16 -17.81
CA SER A 28 22.46 34.39 -17.14
C SER A 28 23.94 34.68 -17.31
N LYS A 29 24.81 33.67 -17.18
CA LYS A 29 26.25 33.81 -17.41
C LYS A 29 26.57 34.11 -18.88
N VAL A 30 25.87 33.48 -19.83
CA VAL A 30 26.09 33.68 -21.27
C VAL A 30 25.67 35.09 -21.70
N ILE A 31 24.52 35.58 -21.21
CA ILE A 31 23.97 36.89 -21.60
C ILE A 31 24.55 38.04 -20.75
N GLY A 32 25.16 37.75 -19.60
CA GLY A 32 25.68 38.77 -18.68
C GLY A 32 24.57 39.52 -17.91
N VAL A 33 23.38 38.94 -17.81
CA VAL A 33 22.22 39.54 -17.14
C VAL A 33 21.89 38.71 -15.90
N PRO A 34 21.67 39.32 -14.71
CA PRO A 34 21.40 38.56 -13.49
C PRO A 34 20.11 37.73 -13.59
N PRO A 35 20.04 36.53 -12.97
CA PRO A 35 18.89 35.62 -13.08
C PRO A 35 17.56 36.27 -12.70
N LYS A 36 17.58 37.17 -11.70
CA LYS A 36 16.41 37.95 -11.28
C LYS A 36 15.78 38.76 -12.42
N LYS A 37 16.61 39.41 -13.24
CA LYS A 37 16.12 40.21 -14.38
C LYS A 37 15.51 39.31 -15.44
N ILE A 38 16.12 38.15 -15.70
CA ILE A 38 15.56 37.13 -16.62
C ILE A 38 14.20 36.65 -16.11
N GLY A 39 14.08 36.36 -14.81
CA GLY A 39 12.80 35.98 -14.18
C GLY A 39 11.74 37.07 -14.34
N LYS A 40 12.07 38.35 -14.14
CA LYS A 40 11.14 39.47 -14.35
C LYS A 40 10.64 39.54 -15.80
N VAL A 41 11.55 39.39 -16.78
CA VAL A 41 11.19 39.38 -18.20
C VAL A 41 10.28 38.19 -18.52
N PHE A 42 10.59 37.01 -17.98
CA PHE A 42 9.77 35.81 -18.16
C PHE A 42 8.36 35.98 -17.58
N ILE A 43 8.23 36.56 -16.38
CA ILE A 43 6.93 36.85 -15.76
C ILE A 43 6.14 37.84 -16.61
N LEU A 44 6.77 38.92 -17.08
CA LEU A 44 6.13 39.92 -17.91
C LEU A 44 5.65 39.34 -19.24
N LEU A 45 6.50 38.53 -19.90
CA LEU A 45 6.15 37.85 -21.14
C LEU A 45 5.02 36.84 -20.92
N SER A 46 5.06 36.10 -19.81
CA SER A 46 3.99 35.16 -19.44
C SER A 46 2.65 35.87 -19.25
N LEU A 47 2.65 37.02 -18.57
CA LEU A 47 1.45 37.85 -18.40
C LEU A 47 0.90 38.33 -19.75
N LEU A 48 1.76 38.82 -20.65
CA LEU A 48 1.36 39.25 -22.00
C LEU A 48 0.71 38.10 -22.79
N LEU A 49 1.31 36.90 -22.73
CA LEU A 49 0.78 35.71 -23.40
C LEU A 49 -0.53 35.21 -22.78
N LEU A 50 -0.75 35.42 -21.48
CA LEU A 50 -1.97 35.03 -20.78
C LEU A 50 -3.14 36.00 -21.01
N ILE A 51 -2.86 37.27 -21.31
CA ILE A 51 -3.88 38.27 -21.65
C ILE A 51 -4.41 38.06 -23.07
N ASN A 52 -3.54 37.63 -24.00
CA ASN A 52 -3.97 37.39 -25.37
C ASN A 52 -4.84 36.12 -25.45
N PRO A 53 -6.12 36.23 -25.87
CA PRO A 53 -7.05 35.10 -25.88
C PRO A 53 -6.58 33.95 -26.76
N ASP A 54 -5.87 34.23 -27.86
CA ASP A 54 -5.39 33.22 -28.81
C ASP A 54 -4.28 32.35 -28.21
N THR A 55 -3.43 32.92 -27.34
CA THR A 55 -2.28 32.24 -26.74
C THR A 55 -2.53 31.79 -25.30
N SER A 56 -3.50 32.38 -24.61
CA SER A 56 -3.75 32.22 -23.17
C SER A 56 -3.85 30.76 -22.71
N ARG A 57 -4.59 29.94 -23.46
CA ARG A 57 -4.75 28.50 -23.18
C ARG A 57 -3.42 27.76 -23.24
N CYS A 58 -2.66 27.95 -24.32
CA CYS A 58 -1.38 27.29 -24.51
C CYS A 58 -0.36 27.75 -23.46
N ALA A 59 -0.28 29.07 -23.24
CA ALA A 59 0.63 29.68 -22.28
C ALA A 59 0.37 29.19 -20.85
N SER A 60 -0.89 29.17 -20.39
CA SER A 60 -1.22 28.70 -19.04
C SER A 60 -0.83 27.23 -18.82
N ASN A 61 -1.08 26.37 -19.81
CA ASN A 61 -0.70 24.98 -19.73
C ASN A 61 0.82 24.85 -19.69
N ILE A 62 1.58 25.52 -20.57
CA ILE A 62 3.05 25.46 -20.55
C ILE A 62 3.60 25.92 -19.19
N ILE A 63 3.13 27.05 -18.67
CA ILE A 63 3.59 27.63 -17.40
C ILE A 63 3.35 26.66 -16.23
N LEU A 64 2.21 25.96 -16.20
CA LEU A 64 1.85 25.05 -15.12
C LEU A 64 2.48 23.65 -15.27
N LEU A 65 2.80 23.24 -16.50
CA LEU A 65 3.23 21.89 -16.82
C LEU A 65 4.76 21.75 -16.80
N ILE A 66 5.51 22.82 -17.13
CA ILE A 66 6.98 22.82 -17.05
C ILE A 66 7.48 22.48 -15.63
N PRO A 67 7.01 23.11 -14.55
CA PRO A 67 7.50 22.81 -13.20
C PRO A 67 7.25 21.35 -12.82
N ILE A 68 6.08 20.80 -13.14
CA ILE A 68 5.75 19.44 -12.74
C ILE A 68 6.53 18.41 -13.56
N ILE A 69 6.70 18.61 -14.87
CA ILE A 69 7.54 17.73 -15.71
C ILE A 69 8.99 17.76 -15.23
N THR A 70 9.51 18.94 -14.93
CA THR A 70 10.90 19.06 -14.48
C THR A 70 11.13 18.40 -13.12
N ILE A 71 10.13 18.44 -12.25
CA ILE A 71 10.17 17.75 -10.96
C ILE A 71 10.05 16.23 -11.13
N THR A 72 9.14 15.75 -11.99
CA THR A 72 8.89 14.31 -12.16
C THR A 72 9.99 13.59 -12.95
N LEU A 73 10.37 14.11 -14.12
CA LEU A 73 11.34 13.45 -14.99
C LEU A 73 12.78 13.65 -14.53
N PHE A 74 13.10 14.83 -14.00
CA PHE A 74 14.46 15.21 -13.62
C PHE A 74 14.64 15.30 -12.11
N SER A 75 13.90 14.47 -11.35
CA SER A 75 13.94 14.43 -9.88
C SER A 75 15.36 14.30 -9.33
N SER A 76 16.22 13.52 -9.97
CA SER A 76 17.64 13.33 -9.58
C SER A 76 18.48 14.62 -9.64
N PHE A 77 18.10 15.58 -10.46
CA PHE A 77 18.84 16.84 -10.63
C PHE A 77 18.38 17.94 -9.67
N ASN A 78 17.25 17.74 -8.99
CA ASN A 78 16.70 18.67 -8.02
C ASN A 78 17.27 18.37 -6.63
N LYS A 79 17.72 19.42 -5.91
CA LYS A 79 18.23 19.26 -4.53
C LYS A 79 17.08 19.06 -3.53
N ILE A 80 15.92 19.64 -3.83
CA ILE A 80 14.71 19.50 -3.02
C ILE A 80 13.95 18.27 -3.51
N LYS A 81 13.71 17.32 -2.60
CA LYS A 81 12.84 16.18 -2.86
C LYS A 81 11.38 16.57 -2.62
N PHE A 82 10.54 16.24 -3.58
CA PHE A 82 9.09 16.42 -3.47
C PHE A 82 8.44 15.10 -3.06
N ASP A 83 7.45 15.18 -2.16
CA ASP A 83 6.61 14.03 -1.81
C ASP A 83 5.80 13.61 -3.05
N ASN A 84 5.74 12.30 -3.32
CA ASN A 84 4.94 11.77 -4.42
C ASN A 84 3.47 12.16 -4.28
N ASN A 85 2.98 12.30 -3.04
CA ASN A 85 1.61 12.74 -2.79
C ASN A 85 1.38 14.20 -3.21
N ASP A 86 2.36 15.09 -2.98
CA ASP A 86 2.26 16.49 -3.40
C ASP A 86 2.22 16.59 -4.93
N ILE A 87 3.06 15.82 -5.61
CA ILE A 87 3.06 15.70 -7.08
C ILE A 87 1.72 15.18 -7.59
N PHE A 88 1.17 14.14 -6.94
CA PHE A 88 -0.11 13.55 -7.32
C PHE A 88 -1.27 14.54 -7.17
N VAL A 89 -1.32 15.29 -6.07
CA VAL A 89 -2.36 16.29 -5.82
C VAL A 89 -2.26 17.43 -6.84
N TYR A 90 -1.03 17.88 -7.16
CA TYR A 90 -0.81 18.87 -8.21
C TYR A 90 -1.33 18.41 -9.56
N TRP A 91 -0.92 17.21 -10.01
CA TRP A 91 -1.38 16.63 -11.27
C TRP A 91 -2.90 16.51 -11.31
N SER A 92 -3.50 15.99 -10.23
CA SER A 92 -4.94 15.84 -10.14
C SER A 92 -5.67 17.17 -10.28
N LEU A 93 -5.20 18.21 -9.56
CA LEU A 93 -5.79 19.55 -9.63
C LEU A 93 -5.63 20.17 -11.03
N TYR A 94 -4.44 20.10 -11.60
CA TYR A 94 -4.16 20.60 -12.95
C TYR A 94 -5.03 19.89 -14.00
N SER A 95 -5.15 18.56 -13.91
CA SER A 95 -5.96 17.76 -14.82
C SER A 95 -7.45 18.10 -14.71
N ILE A 96 -7.99 18.20 -13.49
CA ILE A 96 -9.40 18.59 -13.28
C ILE A 96 -9.66 19.97 -13.89
N LEU A 97 -8.83 20.96 -13.60
CA LEU A 97 -8.98 22.30 -14.16
C LEU A 97 -8.86 22.29 -15.69
N SER A 98 -7.94 21.51 -16.25
CA SER A 98 -7.76 21.41 -17.71
C SER A 98 -8.94 20.74 -18.42
N ILE A 99 -9.62 19.80 -17.77
CA ILE A 99 -10.87 19.23 -18.28
C ILE A 99 -11.99 20.27 -18.24
N LEU A 100 -12.01 21.13 -17.23
CA LEU A 100 -13.00 22.19 -17.06
C LEU A 100 -12.70 23.46 -17.88
N ASP A 101 -11.55 23.55 -18.56
CA ASP A 101 -11.14 24.73 -19.32
C ASP A 101 -12.23 25.24 -20.30
N PRO A 102 -12.88 24.40 -21.13
CA PRO A 102 -13.90 24.87 -22.06
C PRO A 102 -15.10 25.52 -21.37
N LEU A 103 -15.45 25.07 -20.16
CA LEU A 103 -16.56 25.61 -19.39
C LEU A 103 -16.17 26.92 -18.71
N LEU A 104 -14.98 26.96 -18.11
CA LEU A 104 -14.53 28.10 -17.30
C LEU A 104 -14.06 29.28 -18.17
N GLN A 105 -13.52 29.03 -19.36
CA GLN A 105 -13.15 30.07 -20.32
C GLN A 105 -14.36 30.90 -20.77
N VAL A 106 -15.55 30.30 -20.87
CA VAL A 106 -16.79 31.00 -21.26
C VAL A 106 -17.22 32.00 -20.19
N ILE A 107 -16.93 31.72 -18.91
CA ILE A 107 -17.34 32.57 -17.79
C ILE A 107 -16.52 33.86 -17.74
N THR A 108 -15.21 33.77 -17.99
CA THR A 108 -14.34 34.96 -17.97
C THR A 108 -13.15 34.81 -18.93
N PRO A 109 -12.87 35.84 -19.76
CA PRO A 109 -11.73 35.82 -20.67
C PRO A 109 -10.38 35.80 -19.94
N LEU A 110 -10.35 36.21 -18.67
CA LEU A 110 -9.15 36.19 -17.81
C LEU A 110 -8.99 34.86 -17.04
N TYR A 111 -9.79 33.84 -17.37
CA TYR A 111 -9.79 32.55 -16.67
C TYR A 111 -8.39 31.93 -16.60
N TYR A 112 -7.62 31.98 -17.68
CA TYR A 112 -6.28 31.37 -17.71
C TYR A 112 -5.29 32.07 -16.77
N ILE A 113 -5.41 33.38 -16.60
CA ILE A 113 -4.65 34.13 -15.59
C ILE A 113 -5.04 33.64 -14.19
N LEU A 114 -6.35 33.58 -13.92
CA LEU A 114 -6.88 33.06 -12.65
C LEU A 114 -6.43 31.61 -12.38
N LYS A 115 -6.41 30.74 -13.40
CA LYS A 115 -5.95 29.35 -13.33
C LYS A 115 -4.48 29.29 -12.88
N VAL A 116 -3.61 30.06 -13.53
CA VAL A 116 -2.18 30.12 -13.18
C VAL A 116 -1.98 30.64 -11.77
N PHE A 117 -2.65 31.73 -11.39
CA PHE A 117 -2.56 32.29 -10.04
C PHE A 117 -3.10 31.33 -8.99
N ALA A 118 -4.25 30.70 -9.22
CA ALA A 118 -4.89 29.80 -8.25
C ALA A 118 -3.99 28.60 -7.92
N ILE A 119 -3.46 27.92 -8.94
CA ILE A 119 -2.54 26.80 -8.71
C ILE A 119 -1.24 27.30 -8.05
N SER A 120 -0.70 28.42 -8.53
CA SER A 120 0.54 28.99 -7.97
C SER A 120 0.37 29.36 -6.49
N PHE A 121 -0.73 29.98 -6.08
CA PHE A 121 -0.99 30.36 -4.68
C PHE A 121 -1.20 29.17 -3.74
N ILE A 122 -1.61 28.01 -4.25
CA ILE A 122 -1.71 26.79 -3.43
C ILE A 122 -0.32 26.35 -2.97
N TYR A 123 0.68 26.42 -3.85
CA TYR A 123 2.02 25.87 -3.57
C TYR A 123 3.06 26.93 -3.17
N LEU A 124 2.93 28.15 -3.67
CA LEU A 124 3.80 29.28 -3.33
C LEU A 124 3.24 30.07 -2.15
N GLY A 125 4.09 30.86 -1.51
CA GLY A 125 3.65 31.80 -0.48
C GLY A 125 2.75 32.90 -1.07
N PRO A 126 1.98 33.59 -0.21
CA PRO A 126 2.03 33.51 1.25
C PRO A 126 1.24 32.35 1.86
N PHE A 127 0.31 31.75 1.12
CA PHE A 127 -0.67 30.86 1.71
C PHE A 127 -0.19 29.43 1.92
N LYS A 128 0.60 28.88 0.99
CA LYS A 128 1.11 27.50 1.05
C LYS A 128 0.03 26.49 1.48
N PHE A 129 -1.17 26.60 0.91
CA PHE A 129 -2.29 25.72 1.20
C PHE A 129 -2.06 24.27 0.75
N GLY A 130 -1.03 24.01 -0.06
CA GLY A 130 -0.70 22.71 -0.63
C GLY A 130 -0.65 21.59 0.40
N ASN A 131 -0.05 21.84 1.59
CA ASN A 131 0.02 20.82 2.63
C ASN A 131 -1.38 20.45 3.17
N ARG A 132 -2.24 21.45 3.42
CA ARG A 132 -3.62 21.20 3.89
C ARG A 132 -4.44 20.51 2.81
N LEU A 133 -4.33 20.98 1.57
CA LEU A 133 -5.01 20.38 0.42
C LEU A 133 -4.57 18.92 0.24
N LYS A 134 -3.28 18.61 0.36
CA LYS A 134 -2.78 17.24 0.32
C LYS A 134 -3.44 16.40 1.39
N ASP A 135 -3.41 16.84 2.65
CA ASP A 135 -3.93 16.06 3.76
C ASP A 135 -5.43 15.78 3.60
N ASP A 136 -6.20 16.77 3.14
CA ASP A 136 -7.64 16.64 2.89
C ASP A 136 -7.95 15.70 1.72
N VAL A 137 -7.21 15.81 0.61
CA VAL A 137 -7.36 14.94 -0.56
C VAL A 137 -7.01 13.50 -0.19
N MET A 138 -5.87 13.28 0.47
CA MET A 138 -5.43 11.95 0.86
C MET A 138 -6.37 11.31 1.90
N ARG A 139 -6.90 12.09 2.84
CA ARG A 139 -7.94 11.64 3.76
C ARG A 139 -9.20 11.19 3.03
N THR A 140 -9.64 11.97 2.04
CA THR A 140 -10.84 11.65 1.25
C THR A 140 -10.63 10.38 0.44
N ILE A 141 -9.47 10.23 -0.20
CA ILE A 141 -9.09 9.00 -0.92
C ILE A 141 -9.11 7.79 0.00
N ASN A 142 -8.54 7.90 1.21
CA ASN A 142 -8.54 6.80 2.19
C ASN A 142 -9.96 6.42 2.66
N ILE A 143 -10.84 7.41 2.87
CA ILE A 143 -12.25 7.15 3.24
C ILE A 143 -12.97 6.44 2.09
N ILE A 144 -12.76 6.87 0.85
CA ILE A 144 -13.35 6.24 -0.33
C ILE A 144 -12.81 4.82 -0.48
N GLY A 145 -11.50 4.63 -0.36
CA GLY A 145 -10.84 3.32 -0.43
C GLY A 145 -11.41 2.33 0.57
N THR A 146 -11.51 2.72 1.85
CA THR A 146 -12.10 1.86 2.90
C THR A 146 -13.58 1.57 2.69
N ARG A 147 -14.36 2.51 2.10
CA ARG A 147 -15.76 2.24 1.73
C ARG A 147 -15.87 1.25 0.57
N ILE A 148 -15.05 1.41 -0.47
CA ILE A 148 -15.03 0.50 -1.62
C ILE A 148 -14.59 -0.88 -1.19
N GLU A 149 -13.56 -1.00 -0.35
CA GLU A 149 -13.08 -2.27 0.18
C GLU A 149 -14.19 -2.98 0.99
N LYS A 150 -14.91 -2.26 1.86
CA LYS A 150 -16.07 -2.81 2.58
C LYS A 150 -17.17 -3.30 1.62
N LEU A 151 -17.45 -2.55 0.56
CA LEU A 151 -18.44 -2.97 -0.45
C LEU A 151 -17.99 -4.22 -1.20
N PHE A 152 -16.72 -4.28 -1.59
CA PHE A 152 -16.14 -5.41 -2.29
C PHE A 152 -16.14 -6.67 -1.42
N ASN A 153 -15.73 -6.55 -0.16
CA ASN A 153 -15.75 -7.67 0.79
C ASN A 153 -17.19 -8.15 1.05
N LYS A 154 -18.15 -7.23 1.23
CA LYS A 154 -19.57 -7.59 1.37
C LYS A 154 -20.10 -8.35 0.15
N TYR A 155 -19.72 -7.92 -1.05
CA TYR A 155 -20.10 -8.59 -2.29
C TYR A 155 -19.51 -10.01 -2.38
N ASN A 156 -18.21 -10.15 -2.08
CA ASN A 156 -17.53 -11.45 -2.11
C ASN A 156 -18.08 -12.42 -1.06
N THR A 157 -18.28 -11.99 0.19
CA THR A 157 -18.89 -12.83 1.23
C THR A 157 -20.29 -13.29 0.82
N SER A 158 -21.11 -12.39 0.22
CA SER A 158 -22.45 -12.75 -0.24
C SER A 158 -22.45 -13.77 -1.40
N ASN A 159 -21.45 -13.71 -2.28
CA ASN A 159 -21.30 -14.66 -3.38
C ASN A 159 -20.76 -16.01 -2.94
N ILE A 160 -19.86 -16.04 -1.94
CA ILE A 160 -19.37 -17.29 -1.34
C ILE A 160 -20.51 -18.02 -0.62
N VAL A 161 -21.33 -17.31 0.17
CA VAL A 161 -22.51 -17.88 0.84
C VAL A 161 -23.53 -18.42 -0.17
N LYS A 162 -23.78 -17.72 -1.28
CA LYS A 162 -24.67 -18.20 -2.36
C LYS A 162 -24.11 -19.41 -3.12
N ARG A 163 -22.78 -19.55 -3.23
CA ARG A 163 -22.15 -20.73 -3.86
C ARG A 163 -22.13 -21.93 -2.94
N GLN A 164 -21.99 -21.74 -1.63
CA GLN A 164 -22.08 -22.82 -0.65
C GLN A 164 -23.52 -23.33 -0.48
N SER A 165 -24.53 -22.46 -0.46
CA SER A 165 -25.94 -22.89 -0.39
C SER A 165 -26.40 -23.69 -1.63
N LYS A 166 -25.83 -23.41 -2.81
CA LYS A 166 -26.09 -24.17 -4.04
C LYS A 166 -25.43 -25.56 -4.06
N LYS A 167 -24.29 -25.73 -3.37
CA LYS A 167 -23.64 -27.04 -3.20
C LYS A 167 -24.31 -27.92 -2.14
N THR A 168 -24.95 -27.33 -1.13
CA THR A 168 -25.69 -28.12 -0.13
C THR A 168 -27.01 -28.69 -0.69
N PHE A 169 -27.64 -28.02 -1.66
CA PHE A 169 -28.85 -28.52 -2.32
C PHE A 169 -28.63 -29.65 -3.34
N THR A 170 -27.38 -29.95 -3.72
CA THR A 170 -27.07 -31.03 -4.68
C THR A 170 -26.69 -32.36 -4.00
N ASN A 171 -26.51 -32.41 -2.68
CA ASN A 171 -26.19 -33.63 -1.92
C ASN A 171 -27.39 -34.27 -1.17
N GLN A 172 -28.62 -33.81 -1.40
CA GLN A 172 -29.83 -34.41 -0.80
C GLN A 172 -30.72 -35.20 -1.79
N ASN A 173 -30.31 -35.35 -3.05
CA ASN A 173 -31.07 -36.09 -4.08
C ASN A 173 -30.37 -37.35 -4.60
N PHE A 174 -29.56 -38.02 -3.78
CA PHE A 174 -28.94 -39.31 -4.12
C PHE A 174 -29.12 -40.35 -2.99
N SER A 175 -30.37 -40.61 -2.63
CA SER A 175 -30.72 -41.77 -1.79
C SER A 175 -32.18 -42.15 -2.00
N LYS A 176 -32.48 -42.69 -3.18
CA LYS A 176 -33.70 -43.45 -3.48
C LYS A 176 -33.43 -44.45 -4.60
N SER A 177 -32.88 -45.61 -4.25
CA SER A 177 -33.19 -46.86 -4.96
C SER A 177 -32.83 -48.09 -4.13
N LYS A 178 -33.90 -48.80 -3.75
CA LYS A 178 -34.05 -50.24 -3.60
C LYS A 178 -33.26 -50.97 -2.50
N SER A 179 -34.01 -51.21 -1.43
CA SER A 179 -34.04 -52.42 -0.60
C SER A 179 -33.78 -53.73 -1.33
N ASN A 180 -33.00 -54.61 -0.68
CA ASN A 180 -33.04 -56.08 -0.56
C ASN A 180 -31.69 -56.43 0.11
N SER A 181 -31.50 -57.17 1.21
CA SER A 181 -32.20 -58.26 1.89
C SER A 181 -31.66 -58.34 3.34
N THR A 182 -32.52 -58.49 4.35
CA THR A 182 -32.74 -59.72 5.16
C THR A 182 -31.55 -60.24 6.00
N ILE A 183 -31.61 -59.88 7.30
CA ILE A 183 -31.27 -60.57 8.56
C ILE A 183 -30.83 -62.06 8.47
N LEU A 184 -29.86 -62.43 9.35
CA LEU A 184 -29.50 -63.76 9.93
C LEU A 184 -28.03 -64.14 9.58
N LYS A 185 -27.11 -64.58 10.46
CA LYS A 185 -27.10 -65.11 11.83
C LYS A 185 -25.66 -64.95 12.39
N ILE A 186 -25.55 -64.67 13.68
CA ILE A 186 -24.35 -64.96 14.51
C ILE A 186 -24.48 -66.41 15.00
N PRO A 187 -23.40 -67.23 15.04
CA PRO A 187 -23.30 -68.34 15.96
C PRO A 187 -22.61 -67.91 17.26
N LYS A 188 -23.32 -68.14 18.36
CA LYS A 188 -22.88 -68.07 19.75
C LYS A 188 -21.91 -69.21 20.10
N ASN A 189 -20.94 -68.92 20.97
CA ASN A 189 -20.68 -69.71 22.18
C ASN A 189 -20.85 -68.69 23.34
N LYS A 190 -21.87 -68.75 24.22
CA LYS A 190 -22.03 -69.61 25.43
C LYS A 190 -20.78 -69.58 26.31
N GLU A 191 -20.79 -69.18 27.59
CA GLU A 191 -21.80 -69.14 28.68
C GLU A 191 -21.37 -68.06 29.71
N SER A 192 -22.27 -67.17 30.18
CA SER A 192 -22.82 -67.11 31.55
C SER A 192 -21.86 -67.57 32.66
N THR A 193 -21.57 -66.83 33.72
CA THR A 193 -22.52 -66.31 34.73
C THR A 193 -21.74 -65.46 35.75
N GLY A 194 -22.39 -64.47 36.38
CA GLY A 194 -22.08 -64.12 37.78
C GLY A 194 -21.22 -62.88 38.05
N ASN A 195 -21.90 -61.75 38.21
CA ASN A 195 -21.72 -60.74 39.25
C ASN A 195 -20.31 -60.26 39.67
N SER A 196 -20.10 -58.98 39.36
CA SER A 196 -19.54 -57.92 40.23
C SER A 196 -18.10 -58.10 40.71
N LYS A 197 -17.17 -57.47 39.98
CA LYS A 197 -15.97 -56.81 40.53
C LYS A 197 -15.32 -55.87 39.51
N SER A 198 -15.01 -54.65 39.98
CA SER A 198 -13.81 -53.84 39.71
C SER A 198 -13.31 -53.62 38.27
N ASN A 199 -13.18 -52.34 37.90
CA ASN A 199 -12.02 -51.88 37.13
C ASN A 199 -11.37 -50.67 37.81
N PRO A 200 -10.05 -50.69 38.06
CA PRO A 200 -9.25 -49.55 38.49
C PRO A 200 -8.63 -48.79 37.30
N SER A 201 -8.45 -47.47 37.49
CA SER A 201 -7.43 -46.56 36.95
C SER A 201 -6.89 -46.72 35.51
N THR A 202 -7.25 -45.76 34.64
CA THR A 202 -6.37 -45.04 33.67
C THR A 202 -7.09 -43.75 33.27
N LEU A 203 -6.74 -42.58 33.82
CA LEU A 203 -5.84 -41.55 33.26
C LEU A 203 -6.26 -40.96 31.88
N LEU A 204 -6.40 -39.62 31.89
CA LEU A 204 -6.47 -38.65 30.77
C LEU A 204 -7.89 -38.45 30.16
N ARG A 205 -8.67 -37.45 30.58
CA ARG A 205 -8.55 -35.98 30.43
C ARG A 205 -8.83 -35.52 28.98
N ASP A 206 -10.09 -35.21 28.70
CA ASP A 206 -10.48 -34.23 27.67
C ASP A 206 -11.46 -33.23 28.29
N ASN A 207 -10.89 -32.19 28.91
CA ASN A 207 -11.54 -30.91 29.15
C ASN A 207 -11.04 -29.97 28.05
N ASN A 208 -11.78 -29.85 26.95
CA ASN A 208 -11.58 -28.76 25.99
C ASN A 208 -12.64 -27.68 26.24
N ASN A 209 -12.27 -26.81 27.17
CA ASN A 209 -12.78 -25.45 27.25
C ASN A 209 -12.30 -24.65 26.04
N ASN A 210 -13.24 -23.98 25.38
CA ASN A 210 -13.14 -22.63 24.80
C ASN A 210 -11.73 -22.17 24.39
N LEU A 211 -11.42 -22.33 23.10
CA LEU A 211 -10.41 -21.53 22.42
C LEU A 211 -11.10 -20.82 21.24
N PRO A 212 -11.26 -19.49 21.26
CA PRO A 212 -11.67 -18.77 20.06
C PRO A 212 -10.47 -18.78 19.11
N SER A 213 -10.56 -19.61 18.07
CA SER A 213 -9.66 -19.56 16.92
C SER A 213 -9.70 -18.15 16.34
N ASN A 214 -8.54 -17.51 16.21
CA ASN A 214 -8.40 -16.27 15.45
C ASN A 214 -9.08 -16.44 14.10
N GLU A 215 -10.05 -15.58 13.81
CA GLU A 215 -10.67 -15.48 12.50
C GLU A 215 -9.55 -15.42 11.44
N ILE A 216 -9.58 -16.39 10.55
CA ILE A 216 -8.84 -16.37 9.30
C ILE A 216 -9.29 -15.10 8.58
N SER A 217 -8.52 -14.02 8.69
CA SER A 217 -8.80 -12.83 7.92
C SER A 217 -8.46 -13.12 6.46
N GLU A 218 -9.47 -13.48 5.67
CA GLU A 218 -9.39 -13.55 4.20
C GLU A 218 -9.12 -12.17 3.55
N ASN A 219 -9.06 -11.11 4.36
CA ASN A 219 -8.78 -9.74 3.90
C ASN A 219 -7.30 -9.54 3.67
N ILE A 220 -6.88 -9.88 2.46
CA ILE A 220 -5.58 -9.57 1.88
C ILE A 220 -5.47 -8.05 1.75
N LEU A 221 -4.61 -7.41 2.55
CA LEU A 221 -4.37 -5.96 2.47
C LEU A 221 -3.44 -5.63 1.29
N TYR A 222 -3.97 -4.89 0.32
CA TYR A 222 -3.25 -4.40 -0.83
C TYR A 222 -2.20 -3.36 -0.42
N ALA A 223 -0.92 -3.64 -0.69
CA ALA A 223 0.14 -2.64 -0.67
C ALA A 223 0.75 -2.55 -2.07
N SER A 224 0.55 -1.43 -2.76
CA SER A 224 1.17 -1.18 -4.07
C SER A 224 2.71 -1.27 -3.97
N PRO A 225 3.41 -1.79 -5.01
CA PRO A 225 3.06 -1.64 -6.42
C PRO A 225 2.31 -2.87 -6.96
N GLY A 226 0.99 -2.77 -7.02
CA GLY A 226 0.03 -3.65 -7.73
C GLY A 226 -0.12 -5.09 -7.24
N ASP A 227 0.98 -5.78 -6.97
CA ASP A 227 1.04 -7.23 -7.20
C ASP A 227 1.47 -8.03 -5.97
N VAL A 228 1.63 -7.40 -4.80
CA VAL A 228 2.03 -8.11 -3.58
C VAL A 228 1.09 -7.73 -2.45
N ALA A 229 0.65 -8.73 -1.70
CA ALA A 229 -0.19 -8.46 -0.55
C ALA A 229 0.18 -9.29 0.66
N PHE A 230 -0.13 -8.74 1.82
CA PHE A 230 0.30 -9.24 3.12
C PHE A 230 -0.95 -9.49 3.98
N SER A 231 -0.94 -10.57 4.77
CA SER A 231 -2.01 -10.82 5.76
C SER A 231 -1.95 -9.89 6.98
N ILE A 232 -0.91 -9.04 7.04
CA ILE A 232 -0.63 -8.15 8.17
C ILE A 232 -0.51 -6.72 7.67
N ASP A 233 -0.99 -5.78 8.49
CA ASP A 233 -0.82 -4.36 8.23
C ASP A 233 0.36 -3.77 9.00
N LYS A 234 0.09 -3.14 10.15
CA LYS A 234 1.10 -2.46 10.98
C LYS A 234 1.60 -3.30 12.13
N TYR A 235 0.81 -4.28 12.55
CA TYR A 235 1.08 -5.07 13.75
C TYR A 235 0.89 -6.55 13.46
N LEU A 236 1.82 -7.37 13.97
CA LEU A 236 1.60 -8.79 14.16
C LEU A 236 1.31 -9.01 15.64
N THR A 237 0.07 -9.39 15.93
CA THR A 237 -0.38 -9.58 17.31
C THR A 237 -0.12 -11.02 17.74
N ILE A 238 0.62 -11.19 18.83
CA ILE A 238 0.92 -12.50 19.40
C ILE A 238 0.02 -12.70 20.61
N SER A 239 -0.77 -13.77 20.58
CA SER A 239 -1.63 -14.15 21.70
C SER A 239 -0.80 -14.90 22.75
N LYS A 240 -0.82 -14.43 24.00
CA LYS A 240 -0.24 -15.02 25.23
C LYS A 240 1.21 -14.68 25.60
N SER A 241 1.48 -14.97 26.88
CA SER A 241 2.70 -14.81 27.68
C SER A 241 4.00 -15.18 26.96
N PHE A 242 4.97 -14.27 26.97
CA PHE A 242 6.32 -14.43 26.40
C PHE A 242 7.26 -15.31 27.23
N THR A 243 6.72 -16.10 28.16
CA THR A 243 7.51 -17.06 28.94
C THR A 243 7.85 -18.31 28.14
N ARG A 244 7.20 -18.51 26.99
CA ARG A 244 7.42 -19.64 26.08
C ARG A 244 7.58 -19.12 24.66
N GLU A 245 8.20 -19.94 23.83
CA GLU A 245 8.29 -19.67 22.40
C GLU A 245 6.88 -19.66 21.78
N VAL A 246 6.58 -18.64 20.98
CA VAL A 246 5.30 -18.49 20.29
C VAL A 246 5.55 -18.29 18.80
N SER A 247 4.73 -18.88 17.97
CA SER A 247 4.83 -18.81 16.51
C SER A 247 3.54 -18.26 15.92
N GLU A 248 3.64 -17.33 14.98
CA GLU A 248 2.52 -16.81 14.21
C GLU A 248 2.83 -16.81 12.71
N TYR A 249 1.81 -17.04 11.89
CA TYR A 249 1.98 -17.06 10.44
C TYR A 249 1.68 -15.72 9.79
N VAL A 250 2.62 -15.26 8.96
CA VAL A 250 2.43 -14.16 8.03
C VAL A 250 2.32 -14.72 6.62
N TYR A 251 1.26 -14.35 5.90
CA TYR A 251 1.07 -14.79 4.52
C TYR A 251 1.40 -13.66 3.56
N ILE A 252 2.13 -14.01 2.50
CA ILE A 252 2.47 -13.13 1.39
C ILE A 252 1.88 -13.74 0.12
N GLN A 253 1.14 -12.95 -0.65
CA GLN A 253 0.56 -13.34 -1.92
C GLN A 253 1.24 -12.57 -3.05
N ASN A 254 1.77 -13.29 -4.04
CA ASN A 254 2.14 -12.72 -5.33
C ASN A 254 0.91 -12.74 -6.24
N PHE A 255 0.42 -11.57 -6.63
CA PHE A 255 -0.64 -11.36 -7.61
C PHE A 255 -0.10 -11.10 -9.02
N ASN A 256 1.22 -10.93 -9.19
CA ASN A 256 1.81 -10.84 -10.51
C ASN A 256 1.56 -12.14 -11.26
N SER A 257 1.08 -12.04 -12.50
CA SER A 257 0.73 -13.18 -13.34
C SER A 257 1.94 -13.83 -14.01
N LEU A 258 3.08 -13.14 -14.08
CA LEU A 258 4.26 -13.55 -14.85
C LEU A 258 5.50 -13.65 -13.98
N ASN A 259 5.79 -12.59 -13.22
CA ASN A 259 7.06 -12.43 -12.54
C ASN A 259 7.02 -13.00 -11.10
N PRO A 260 8.02 -13.77 -10.70
CA PRO A 260 8.24 -14.11 -9.30
C PRO A 260 8.65 -12.88 -8.49
N ILE A 261 8.61 -13.03 -7.17
CA ILE A 261 9.06 -12.03 -6.20
C ILE A 261 10.12 -12.65 -5.30
N ALA A 262 11.27 -11.98 -5.17
CA ALA A 262 12.23 -12.29 -4.12
C ALA A 262 11.82 -11.63 -2.81
N ILE A 263 11.94 -12.33 -1.69
CA ILE A 263 11.66 -11.82 -0.35
C ILE A 263 12.86 -12.01 0.59
N ASN A 264 13.05 -11.05 1.50
CA ASN A 264 14.06 -11.11 2.55
C ASN A 264 13.52 -10.48 3.83
N ILE A 265 13.54 -11.23 4.93
CA ILE A 265 12.99 -10.81 6.21
C ILE A 265 14.10 -10.42 7.16
N LYS A 266 13.98 -9.23 7.72
CA LYS A 266 14.88 -8.67 8.72
C LYS A 266 14.09 -8.29 9.96
N THR A 267 14.78 -8.28 11.10
CA THR A 267 14.24 -7.77 12.36
C THR A 267 15.32 -6.99 13.09
N ASN A 268 14.92 -6.02 13.91
CA ASN A 268 15.83 -5.34 14.84
C ASN A 268 16.16 -6.18 16.09
N ALA A 269 15.53 -7.36 16.24
CA ALA A 269 15.65 -8.23 17.40
C ALA A 269 15.97 -9.68 17.01
N PRO A 270 17.06 -9.93 16.23
CA PRO A 270 17.34 -11.26 15.65
C PRO A 270 17.61 -12.36 16.68
N ASN A 271 17.98 -11.98 17.91
CA ASN A 271 18.15 -12.93 19.01
C ASN A 271 16.84 -13.53 19.50
N TYR A 272 15.72 -12.82 19.29
CA TYR A 272 14.40 -13.17 19.82
C TYR A 272 13.42 -13.54 18.71
N VAL A 273 13.55 -12.96 17.53
CA VAL A 273 12.64 -13.20 16.41
C VAL A 273 13.36 -13.90 15.28
N ASN A 274 12.76 -15.00 14.82
CA ASN A 274 13.19 -15.70 13.62
C ASN A 274 12.03 -15.83 12.63
N ALA A 275 12.32 -15.87 11.34
CA ALA A 275 11.33 -16.06 10.29
C ALA A 275 11.70 -17.26 9.42
N ASN A 276 10.74 -18.13 9.14
CA ASN A 276 10.94 -19.33 8.32
C ASN A 276 9.83 -19.48 7.25
N PRO A 277 10.15 -19.42 5.94
CA PRO A 277 11.47 -19.09 5.38
C PRO A 277 11.81 -17.61 5.62
N GLY A 278 13.05 -17.33 6.03
CA GLY A 278 13.53 -15.95 6.23
C GLY A 278 13.90 -15.24 4.92
N LYS A 279 14.15 -16.02 3.86
CA LYS A 279 14.47 -15.57 2.50
C LYS A 279 13.86 -16.56 1.52
N GLY A 280 13.46 -16.11 0.34
CA GLY A 280 12.91 -17.01 -0.66
C GLY A 280 12.41 -16.31 -1.91
N ILE A 281 11.85 -17.11 -2.81
CA ILE A 281 11.17 -16.65 -4.02
C ILE A 281 9.72 -17.12 -3.96
N ILE A 282 8.78 -16.22 -4.25
CA ILE A 282 7.36 -16.51 -4.39
C ILE A 282 7.04 -16.47 -5.88
N GLU A 283 6.68 -17.61 -6.45
CA GLU A 283 6.29 -17.71 -7.85
C GLU A 283 5.06 -16.83 -8.17
N ALA A 284 4.89 -16.52 -9.45
CA ALA A 284 3.73 -15.80 -9.97
C ALA A 284 2.41 -16.46 -9.52
N GLY A 285 1.47 -15.67 -9.02
CA GLY A 285 0.17 -16.14 -8.54
C GLY A 285 0.20 -16.97 -7.25
N LYS A 286 1.36 -17.24 -6.63
CA LYS A 286 1.45 -18.10 -5.45
C LYS A 286 1.36 -17.35 -4.13
N LYS A 287 0.87 -18.09 -3.12
CA LYS A 287 0.87 -17.70 -1.71
C LYS A 287 2.03 -18.39 -1.01
N GLN A 288 2.79 -17.64 -0.21
CA GLN A 288 3.80 -18.18 0.70
C GLN A 288 3.40 -17.90 2.15
N ALA A 289 3.45 -18.93 2.98
CA ALA A 289 3.32 -18.80 4.43
C ALA A 289 4.71 -18.64 5.04
N ILE A 290 4.83 -17.72 6.00
CA ILE A 290 6.06 -17.43 6.73
C ILE A 290 5.76 -17.56 8.21
N ASN A 291 6.43 -18.51 8.85
CA ASN A 291 6.34 -18.71 10.28
C ASN A 291 7.26 -17.69 10.98
N VAL A 292 6.67 -16.77 11.74
CA VAL A 292 7.39 -15.83 12.60
C VAL A 292 7.42 -16.39 14.01
N LEU A 293 8.60 -16.81 14.42
CA LEU A 293 8.90 -17.41 15.72
C LEU A 293 9.43 -16.33 16.67
N LEU A 294 8.79 -16.18 17.83
CA LEU A 294 9.22 -15.32 18.93
C LEU A 294 9.68 -16.20 20.11
N LYS A 295 10.97 -16.16 20.40
CA LYS A 295 11.57 -16.77 21.59
C LYS A 295 11.15 -16.02 22.87
N PRO A 296 11.28 -16.65 24.04
CA PRO A 296 11.01 -16.00 25.30
C PRO A 296 11.78 -14.68 25.45
N LEU A 297 11.07 -13.62 25.87
CA LEU A 297 11.67 -12.31 26.07
C LEU A 297 12.18 -12.18 27.51
N PRO A 298 13.42 -11.71 27.73
CA PRO A 298 13.92 -11.41 29.06
C PRO A 298 13.20 -10.19 29.66
N GLU A 299 13.22 -10.09 30.99
CA GLU A 299 12.62 -8.96 31.71
C GLU A 299 13.20 -7.62 31.21
N GLY A 300 12.31 -6.66 30.94
CA GLY A 300 12.66 -5.31 30.46
C GLY A 300 12.60 -5.12 28.94
N VAL A 301 12.55 -6.17 28.12
CA VAL A 301 12.41 -6.02 26.66
C VAL A 301 10.95 -5.76 26.30
N LYS A 302 10.67 -4.57 25.75
CA LYS A 302 9.33 -4.18 25.29
C LYS A 302 9.02 -4.80 23.94
N ILE A 303 8.03 -5.68 23.84
CA ILE A 303 7.63 -6.30 22.57
C ILE A 303 7.30 -5.27 21.47
N ASN A 304 6.68 -4.15 21.84
CA ASN A 304 6.28 -3.07 20.94
C ASN A 304 7.47 -2.37 20.26
N SER A 305 8.69 -2.59 20.78
CA SER A 305 9.94 -2.09 20.18
C SER A 305 10.48 -3.00 19.07
N ILE A 306 9.97 -4.23 18.97
CA ILE A 306 10.41 -5.20 17.98
C ILE A 306 9.73 -4.91 16.64
N ILE A 307 10.57 -4.70 15.62
CA ILE A 307 10.21 -4.36 14.26
C ILE A 307 10.63 -5.51 13.36
N ILE A 308 9.73 -5.91 12.46
CA ILE A 308 10.00 -6.85 11.39
C ILE A 308 9.82 -6.12 10.06
N VAL A 309 10.77 -6.33 9.16
CA VAL A 309 10.82 -5.74 7.83
C VAL A 309 10.87 -6.85 6.81
N ILE A 310 9.89 -6.89 5.91
CA ILE A 310 9.92 -7.74 4.72
C ILE A 310 10.36 -6.86 3.55
N GLU A 311 11.59 -7.03 3.09
CA GLU A 311 12.05 -6.47 1.82
C GLU A 311 11.63 -7.41 0.69
N TYR A 312 11.21 -6.83 -0.43
CA TYR A 312 10.81 -7.61 -1.59
C TYR A 312 11.15 -6.91 -2.89
N ASN A 313 11.25 -7.68 -3.97
CA ASN A 313 11.45 -7.14 -5.30
C ASN A 313 10.87 -8.08 -6.36
N ILE A 314 10.36 -7.51 -7.45
CA ILE A 314 9.95 -8.29 -8.62
C ILE A 314 11.21 -8.75 -9.36
N ILE A 315 11.28 -10.03 -9.71
CA ILE A 315 12.47 -10.62 -10.34
C ILE A 315 12.12 -11.25 -11.70
N PRO A 316 13.11 -11.45 -12.59
CA PRO A 316 12.88 -12.09 -13.89
C PRO A 316 12.31 -13.51 -13.76
N ILE A 317 11.45 -13.88 -14.72
CA ILE A 317 10.68 -15.14 -14.76
C ILE A 317 11.55 -16.40 -14.57
N GLU A 318 12.79 -16.38 -15.06
CA GLU A 318 13.69 -17.54 -15.05
C GLU A 318 14.47 -17.71 -13.73
N THR A 319 14.27 -16.83 -12.76
CA THR A 319 15.05 -16.82 -11.52
C THR A 319 14.56 -17.93 -10.56
N LYS A 320 15.34 -19.01 -10.43
CA LYS A 320 15.01 -20.15 -9.57
C LYS A 320 15.63 -20.09 -8.17
N THR A 321 16.76 -19.40 -8.02
CA THR A 321 17.53 -19.37 -6.78
C THR A 321 17.56 -17.96 -6.21
N PHE A 322 17.30 -17.86 -4.91
CA PHE A 322 17.42 -16.59 -4.20
C PHE A 322 18.89 -16.12 -4.17
N SER A 323 19.12 -14.85 -4.46
CA SER A 323 20.38 -14.15 -4.24
C SER A 323 20.09 -12.82 -3.55
N SER A 324 20.97 -12.41 -2.62
CA SER A 324 20.84 -11.13 -1.92
C SER A 324 20.83 -9.92 -2.87
N ASN A 325 21.43 -10.05 -4.06
CA ASN A 325 21.45 -9.00 -5.08
C ASN A 325 20.07 -8.74 -5.71
N LEU A 326 19.11 -9.67 -5.53
CA LEU A 326 17.74 -9.49 -6.01
C LEU A 326 16.96 -8.46 -5.18
N ILE A 327 17.43 -8.15 -3.97
CA ILE A 327 16.79 -7.21 -3.06
C ILE A 327 17.54 -5.88 -3.11
N ASP A 328 16.88 -4.83 -3.60
CA ASP A 328 17.46 -3.49 -3.74
C ASP A 328 16.98 -2.50 -2.66
N GLY A 329 16.10 -2.95 -1.76
CA GLY A 329 15.56 -2.16 -0.65
C GLY A 329 14.50 -1.12 -1.04
N ARG A 330 14.07 -1.05 -2.31
CA ARG A 330 13.02 -0.12 -2.74
C ARG A 330 11.67 -0.46 -2.14
N TYR A 331 11.31 -1.74 -2.12
CA TYR A 331 10.03 -2.18 -1.60
C TYR A 331 10.19 -2.91 -0.28
N ARG A 332 9.44 -2.43 0.72
CA ARG A 332 9.48 -2.95 2.08
C ARG A 332 8.13 -2.84 2.77
N LYS A 333 7.71 -3.91 3.43
CA LYS A 333 6.61 -3.90 4.40
C LYS A 333 7.20 -3.91 5.80
N ILE A 334 6.79 -2.94 6.63
CA ILE A 334 7.28 -2.80 8.00
C ILE A 334 6.09 -3.01 8.94
N PHE A 335 6.28 -3.85 9.95
CA PHE A 335 5.31 -4.07 11.00
C PHE A 335 5.99 -4.29 12.34
N LYS A 336 5.24 -4.06 13.42
CA LYS A 336 5.71 -4.21 14.79
C LYS A 336 5.07 -5.42 15.45
N LEU A 337 5.77 -6.04 16.38
CA LEU A 337 5.13 -7.01 17.26
C LEU A 337 4.28 -6.27 18.30
N ARG A 338 3.13 -6.87 18.61
CA ARG A 338 2.18 -6.36 19.60
C ARG A 338 1.69 -7.51 20.46
N GLN A 339 1.53 -7.26 21.76
CA GLN A 339 0.73 -8.12 22.63
C GLN A 339 -0.76 -7.74 22.51
N PHE A 340 -1.63 -8.75 22.53
CA PHE A 340 -3.07 -8.52 22.64
C PHE A 340 -3.42 -7.77 23.92
#